data_AF-A0A958SD93-F1
#
_entry.id   AF-A0A958SD93-F1
#
_cell.length_a   1.000
_cell.length_b   1.000
_cell.length_c   1.000
_cell.angle_alpha   90.00
_cell.angle_beta   90.00
_cell.angle_gamma   90.00
#
_symmetry.space_group_name_H-M   'P 1'
#
loop_
_entity.id
_entity.type
_entity.pdbx_description
1 polymer ?
#
loop_
_entity_poly.entity_id
_entity_poly.type
_entity_poly.pdbx_seq_one_letter_code
_entity_poly.pdbx_strand_id
1 'polypeptide(L)'
;VGGPASRILAELLLNKTDKLLASNGFKFCRFVDDYHIFVNSIEEAYKALIFISEKLSKNEGLTLQKNKTRIMPAEEFKTNSEFYIKGSEQIQDQKRAFLQLHLRYDPYSPTAEEDYERLKEQLSNFDVLGLLKNELQKTNIHTSTLKRILKAIEFLDQEPRGAAMITLLENLDKLFPVFSLVMIIISKVFDELTHIHQEDLLQRVRCLIKENDYHAQIDLNLHFIVRVLSKKNDDENEECLVQIYRNTQNEAIKRDIILTMSMWGHSHWVSDIKNNYINLSPWEKRAFVIASYSLFDEGKHWREHTKGHFSPIELFYRDWAADRVQRKGGLGGII
;
A
#
# COMPACT_ATOMS: atom_id res chain seq x y z
N VAL A 1 16.13 21.62 -21.37
CA VAL A 1 17.61 21.56 -21.57
C VAL A 1 18.04 22.88 -22.16
N GLY A 2 18.77 23.70 -21.40
CA GLY A 2 19.20 25.05 -21.81
C GLY A 2 20.56 25.03 -22.52
N GLY A 3 20.75 25.93 -23.49
CA GLY A 3 21.98 26.04 -24.28
C GLY A 3 23.21 26.43 -23.45
N PRO A 4 24.43 26.40 -24.04
CA PRO A 4 25.69 26.64 -23.34
C PRO A 4 25.74 27.94 -22.52
N ALA A 5 25.15 29.02 -23.05
CA ALA A 5 25.07 30.31 -22.37
C ALA A 5 24.27 30.25 -21.05
N SER A 6 23.24 29.41 -20.98
CA SER A 6 22.40 29.29 -19.76
C SER A 6 23.16 28.70 -18.59
N ARG A 7 24.15 27.82 -18.83
CA ARG A 7 25.00 27.25 -17.77
C ARG A 7 25.87 28.33 -17.13
N ILE A 8 26.50 29.17 -17.94
CA ILE A 8 27.36 30.26 -17.46
C ILE A 8 26.55 31.28 -16.66
N LEU A 9 25.32 31.60 -17.12
CA LEU A 9 24.42 32.50 -16.39
C LEU A 9 23.97 31.91 -15.04
N ALA A 10 23.67 30.61 -14.99
CA ALA A 10 23.33 29.93 -13.74
C ALA A 10 24.51 29.91 -12.76
N GLU A 11 25.72 29.64 -13.25
CA GLU A 11 26.95 29.72 -12.45
C GLU A 11 27.20 31.14 -11.91
N LEU A 12 26.98 32.17 -12.73
CA LEU A 12 27.15 33.56 -12.32
C LEU A 12 26.14 33.97 -11.24
N LEU A 13 24.89 33.50 -11.35
CA LEU A 13 23.82 33.73 -10.38
C LEU A 13 24.20 33.13 -9.01
N LEU A 14 24.58 31.84 -9.00
CA LEU A 14 24.84 31.09 -7.77
C LEU A 14 26.18 31.44 -7.10
N ASN A 15 27.13 32.04 -7.82
CA ASN A 15 28.42 32.46 -7.27
C ASN A 15 28.30 33.44 -6.09
N LYS A 16 27.24 34.26 -6.02
CA LYS A 16 26.99 35.13 -4.87
C LYS A 16 26.69 34.31 -3.61
N THR A 17 25.83 33.31 -3.73
CA THR A 17 25.47 32.38 -2.65
C THR A 17 26.69 31.58 -2.21
N ASP A 18 27.53 31.15 -3.14
CA ASP A 18 28.79 30.43 -2.86
C ASP A 18 29.74 31.27 -2.01
N LYS A 19 29.95 32.55 -2.37
CA LYS A 19 30.76 33.48 -1.58
C LYS A 19 30.19 33.72 -0.19
N LEU A 20 28.86 33.79 -0.06
CA LEU A 20 28.19 33.94 1.24
C LEU A 20 28.41 32.72 2.12
N LEU A 21 28.27 31.50 1.57
CA LEU A 21 28.54 30.26 2.29
C LEU A 21 30.00 30.19 2.76
N ALA A 22 30.95 30.52 1.87
CA ALA A 22 32.37 30.54 2.20
C ALA A 22 32.69 31.58 3.29
N SER A 23 32.12 32.79 3.21
CA SER A 23 32.32 33.85 4.21
C SER A 23 31.77 33.50 5.60
N ASN A 24 30.77 32.62 5.69
CA ASN A 24 30.20 32.12 6.94
C ASN A 24 30.91 30.87 7.46
N GLY A 25 32.02 30.46 6.83
CA GLY A 25 32.84 29.34 7.28
C GLY A 25 32.29 27.95 6.95
N PHE A 26 31.26 27.85 6.12
CA PHE A 26 30.73 26.55 5.70
C PHE A 26 31.66 25.87 4.71
N LYS A 27 31.95 24.58 4.94
CA LYS A 27 32.61 23.73 3.96
C LYS A 27 31.56 23.15 3.03
N PHE A 28 31.62 23.48 1.75
CA PHE A 28 30.65 23.00 0.78
C PHE A 28 31.28 22.69 -0.57
N CYS A 29 30.62 21.82 -1.33
CA CYS A 29 30.87 21.55 -2.74
C CYS A 29 29.58 21.81 -3.51
N ARG A 30 29.68 22.47 -4.66
CA ARG A 30 28.56 22.69 -5.58
C ARG A 30 28.86 22.11 -6.94
N PHE A 31 27.87 21.46 -7.54
CA PHE A 31 27.89 21.07 -8.94
C PHE A 31 26.60 21.54 -9.60
N VAL A 32 26.67 22.57 -10.46
CA VAL A 32 25.49 23.23 -11.04
C VAL A 32 24.54 23.73 -9.93
N ASP A 33 23.36 23.15 -9.77
CA ASP A 33 22.36 23.50 -8.75
C ASP A 33 22.44 22.64 -7.48
N ASP A 34 23.25 21.58 -7.47
CA ASP A 34 23.36 20.66 -6.34
C ASP A 34 24.41 21.13 -5.32
N TYR A 35 23.95 21.49 -4.12
CA TYR A 35 24.78 21.87 -2.98
C TYR A 35 24.98 20.70 -1.99
N HIS A 36 26.24 20.45 -1.64
CA HIS A 36 26.62 19.54 -0.56
C HIS A 36 27.38 20.32 0.51
N ILE A 37 26.84 20.40 1.72
CA ILE A 37 27.43 21.15 2.85
C ILE A 37 27.84 20.15 3.93
N PHE A 38 29.08 20.26 4.40
CA PHE A 38 29.67 19.37 5.40
C PHE A 38 29.84 20.10 6.73
N VAL A 39 29.29 19.53 7.79
CA VAL A 39 29.25 20.10 9.15
C VAL A 39 29.53 19.03 10.20
N ASN A 40 29.84 19.43 11.43
CA ASN A 40 30.22 18.49 12.49
C ASN A 40 29.06 18.08 13.40
N SER A 41 27.95 18.83 13.41
CA SER A 41 26.77 18.54 14.22
C SER A 41 25.45 18.69 13.45
N ILE A 42 24.41 18.02 13.95
CA ILE A 42 23.05 18.12 13.39
C ILE A 42 22.51 19.55 13.54
N GLU A 43 22.82 20.23 14.65
CA GLU A 43 22.41 21.63 14.86
C GLU A 43 23.05 22.57 13.84
N GLU A 44 24.34 22.37 13.52
CA GLU A 44 25.01 23.10 12.45
C GLU A 44 24.40 22.79 11.08
N ALA A 45 23.94 21.56 10.84
CA ALA A 45 23.26 21.20 9.59
C ALA A 45 21.96 21.97 9.40
N TYR A 46 21.14 22.07 10.45
CA TYR A 46 19.92 22.88 10.42
C TYR A 46 20.23 24.37 10.26
N LYS A 47 21.27 24.89 10.94
CA LYS A 47 21.73 26.28 10.75
C LYS A 47 22.15 26.54 9.30
N ALA A 48 22.93 25.65 8.69
CA ALA A 48 23.34 25.74 7.30
C ALA A 48 22.15 25.69 6.34
N LEU A 49 21.18 24.80 6.59
CA LEU A 49 19.97 24.66 5.80
C LEU A 49 19.10 25.91 5.84
N ILE A 50 18.89 26.49 7.03
CA ILE A 50 18.14 27.74 7.19
C ILE A 50 18.87 28.87 6.46
N PHE A 51 20.19 28.96 6.64
CA PHE A 51 21.02 29.98 6.01
C PHE A 51 20.91 29.94 4.48
N ILE A 52 21.13 28.77 3.86
CA ILE A 52 21.09 28.66 2.39
C ILE A 52 19.68 28.89 1.85
N SER A 53 18.65 28.39 2.54
CA SER A 53 17.24 28.61 2.18
C SER A 53 16.89 30.10 2.18
N GLU A 54 17.30 30.83 3.22
CA GLU A 54 17.09 32.27 3.31
C GLU A 54 17.84 33.04 2.23
N LYS A 55 19.11 32.70 1.95
CA LYS A 55 19.90 33.41 0.94
C LYS A 55 19.39 33.16 -0.46
N LEU A 56 19.04 31.92 -0.80
CA LEU A 56 18.44 31.59 -2.10
C LEU A 56 17.09 32.28 -2.30
N SER A 57 16.25 32.32 -1.25
CA SER A 57 14.93 32.95 -1.34
C SER A 57 15.02 34.48 -1.41
N LYS A 58 15.82 35.13 -0.54
CA LYS A 58 15.91 36.60 -0.47
C LYS A 58 16.71 37.22 -1.62
N ASN A 59 17.82 36.59 -2.03
CA ASN A 59 18.72 37.20 -3.01
C ASN A 59 18.40 36.78 -4.44
N GLU A 60 18.08 35.50 -4.66
CA GLU A 60 17.96 34.93 -6.00
C GLU A 60 16.51 34.55 -6.36
N GLY A 61 15.56 34.67 -5.42
CA GLY A 61 14.16 34.28 -5.63
C GLY A 61 13.94 32.78 -5.83
N LEU A 62 14.93 31.96 -5.46
CA LEU A 62 14.92 30.52 -5.64
C LEU A 62 14.43 29.80 -4.38
N THR A 63 13.71 28.69 -4.56
CA THR A 63 13.23 27.85 -3.46
C THR A 63 13.82 26.45 -3.53
N LEU A 64 14.16 25.89 -2.37
CA LEU A 64 14.64 24.52 -2.26
C LEU A 64 13.50 23.51 -2.45
N GLN A 65 13.77 22.44 -3.19
CA GLN A 65 12.81 21.35 -3.36
C GLN A 65 12.83 20.43 -2.12
N LYS A 66 11.81 20.56 -1.26
CA LYS A 66 11.68 19.82 0.03
C LYS A 66 11.93 18.30 -0.09
N ASN A 67 11.52 17.68 -1.19
CA ASN A 67 11.68 16.24 -1.39
C ASN A 67 13.14 15.82 -1.68
N LYS A 68 13.98 16.72 -2.17
CA LYS A 68 15.39 16.47 -2.51
C LYS A 68 16.35 16.94 -1.41
N THR A 69 15.97 17.95 -0.64
CA THR A 69 16.79 18.48 0.44
C THR A 69 16.77 17.55 1.65
N ARG A 70 17.93 17.02 2.04
CA ARG A 70 18.06 16.01 3.10
C ARG A 70 19.27 16.31 3.98
N ILE A 71 19.14 16.04 5.27
CA ILE A 71 20.26 15.97 6.21
C ILE A 71 20.53 14.49 6.46
N MET A 72 21.75 14.04 6.26
CA MET A 72 22.15 12.64 6.43
C MET A 72 23.53 12.52 7.08
N PRO A 73 23.83 11.42 7.80
CA PRO A 73 25.16 11.16 8.33
C PRO A 73 26.22 11.00 7.23
N ALA A 74 27.48 11.27 7.57
CA ALA A 74 28.60 11.15 6.63
C ALA A 74 28.76 9.71 6.08
N GLU A 75 28.49 8.69 6.89
CA GLU A 75 28.53 7.29 6.45
C GLU A 75 27.45 6.96 5.42
N GLU A 76 26.23 7.51 5.59
CA GLU A 76 25.16 7.38 4.59
C GLU A 76 25.52 8.13 3.30
N PHE A 77 26.12 9.32 3.42
CA PHE A 77 26.60 10.08 2.27
C PHE A 77 27.71 9.34 1.52
N LYS A 78 28.71 8.77 2.23
CA LYS A 78 29.78 7.96 1.64
C LYS A 78 29.22 6.74 0.94
N THR A 79 28.33 6.01 1.59
CA THR A 79 27.67 4.84 1.02
C THR A 79 26.95 5.24 -0.27
N ASN A 80 26.09 6.27 -0.23
CA ASN A 80 25.42 6.79 -1.43
C ASN A 80 26.42 7.26 -2.50
N SER A 81 27.48 7.98 -2.12
CA SER A 81 28.49 8.49 -3.06
C SER A 81 29.36 7.39 -3.66
N GLU A 82 29.68 6.34 -2.92
CA GLU A 82 30.33 5.13 -3.42
C GLU A 82 29.38 4.38 -4.35
N PHE A 83 28.07 4.35 -4.07
CA PHE A 83 27.03 3.89 -5.01
C PHE A 83 26.92 4.75 -6.28
N TYR A 84 27.36 6.01 -6.27
CA TYR A 84 27.40 6.89 -7.44
C TYR A 84 28.75 6.89 -8.18
N ILE A 85 29.87 6.64 -7.49
CA ILE A 85 31.26 6.71 -8.00
C ILE A 85 31.79 5.32 -8.39
N LYS A 86 31.59 4.30 -7.55
CA LYS A 86 31.77 2.91 -7.94
C LYS A 86 30.46 2.53 -8.60
N GLY A 87 30.38 2.65 -9.92
CA GLY A 87 29.29 2.05 -10.67
C GLY A 87 29.19 0.58 -10.27
N SER A 88 28.25 0.25 -9.38
CA SER A 88 27.54 -1.01 -9.51
C SER A 88 26.61 -0.81 -10.70
N GLU A 89 27.19 -0.71 -11.90
CA GLU A 89 26.46 -0.57 -13.17
C GLU A 89 25.38 -1.65 -13.21
N GLN A 90 25.67 -2.87 -12.76
CA GLN A 90 24.66 -3.94 -12.73
C GLN A 90 23.43 -3.67 -11.83
N ILE A 91 23.57 -3.16 -10.60
CA ILE A 91 22.42 -2.99 -9.68
C ILE A 91 21.70 -1.66 -9.93
N GLN A 92 22.44 -0.61 -10.31
CA GLN A 92 21.84 0.69 -10.64
C GLN A 92 21.24 0.69 -12.05
N ASP A 93 21.79 -0.07 -13.00
CA ASP A 93 21.17 -0.32 -14.31
C ASP A 93 19.96 -1.23 -14.16
N GLN A 94 19.99 -2.25 -13.28
CA GLN A 94 18.78 -3.01 -12.98
C GLN A 94 17.71 -2.13 -12.33
N LYS A 95 18.06 -1.29 -11.34
CA LYS A 95 17.09 -0.33 -10.76
C LYS A 95 16.62 0.71 -11.77
N ARG A 96 17.48 1.25 -12.63
CA ARG A 96 17.12 2.25 -13.65
C ARG A 96 16.32 1.64 -14.78
N ALA A 97 16.69 0.46 -15.28
CA ALA A 97 15.95 -0.32 -16.26
C ALA A 97 14.60 -0.77 -15.70
N PHE A 98 14.57 -1.27 -14.46
CA PHE A 98 13.34 -1.55 -13.74
C PHE A 98 12.51 -0.29 -13.54
N LEU A 99 13.14 0.87 -13.29
CA LEU A 99 12.49 2.19 -13.18
C LEU A 99 12.08 2.80 -14.54
N GLN A 100 12.55 2.26 -15.66
CA GLN A 100 12.10 2.61 -17.00
C GLN A 100 10.97 1.69 -17.48
N LEU A 101 10.91 0.44 -17.00
CA LEU A 101 9.91 -0.56 -17.38
C LEU A 101 8.46 -0.10 -17.10
N HIS A 102 7.67 0.18 -18.13
CA HIS A 102 6.30 0.61 -17.95
C HIS A 102 5.42 -0.57 -17.49
N LEU A 103 5.22 -0.69 -16.18
CA LEU A 103 4.29 -1.63 -15.54
C LEU A 103 2.83 -1.18 -15.72
N ARG A 104 2.40 -0.99 -16.97
CA ARG A 104 1.03 -0.62 -17.33
C ARG A 104 0.42 -1.79 -18.10
N TYR A 105 -0.41 -2.54 -17.40
CA TYR A 105 -1.22 -3.62 -17.96
C TYR A 105 -2.64 -3.10 -18.16
N ASP A 106 -3.18 -3.24 -19.37
CA ASP A 106 -4.58 -2.97 -19.67
C ASP A 106 -5.33 -4.30 -19.84
N PRO A 107 -6.17 -4.71 -18.87
CA PRO A 107 -6.91 -5.98 -18.92
C PRO A 107 -7.94 -6.06 -20.05
N TYR A 108 -8.27 -4.93 -20.70
CA TYR A 108 -9.29 -4.86 -21.74
C TYR A 108 -8.70 -4.73 -23.14
N SER A 109 -7.37 -4.80 -23.27
CA SER A 109 -6.70 -4.84 -24.57
C SER A 109 -6.93 -6.18 -25.26
N PRO A 110 -7.13 -6.21 -26.59
CA PRO A 110 -7.16 -7.46 -27.35
C PRO A 110 -5.85 -8.27 -27.27
N THR A 111 -4.74 -7.67 -26.85
CA THR A 111 -3.41 -8.30 -26.65
C THR A 111 -3.08 -8.56 -25.17
N ALA A 112 -4.06 -8.49 -24.27
CA ALA A 112 -3.82 -8.53 -22.83
C ALA A 112 -3.04 -9.79 -22.37
N GLU A 113 -3.34 -10.98 -22.90
CA GLU A 113 -2.59 -12.19 -22.52
C GLU A 113 -1.13 -12.14 -22.97
N GLU A 114 -0.87 -11.68 -24.20
CA GLU A 114 0.50 -11.56 -24.74
C GLU A 114 1.31 -10.49 -24.01
N ASP A 115 0.68 -9.36 -23.66
CA ASP A 115 1.32 -8.26 -22.93
C ASP A 115 1.65 -8.66 -21.49
N TYR A 116 0.81 -9.49 -20.85
CA TYR A 116 1.05 -10.06 -19.53
C TYR A 116 2.27 -10.98 -19.53
N GLU A 117 2.33 -11.93 -20.48
CA GLU A 117 3.45 -12.87 -20.59
C GLU A 117 4.76 -12.15 -20.89
N ARG A 118 4.75 -11.13 -21.76
CA ARG A 118 5.93 -10.28 -22.01
C ARG A 118 6.40 -9.54 -20.75
N LEU A 119 5.48 -9.00 -19.96
CA LEU A 119 5.81 -8.34 -18.69
C LEU A 119 6.40 -9.34 -17.69
N LYS A 120 5.84 -10.55 -17.61
CA LYS A 120 6.33 -11.63 -16.76
C LYS A 120 7.75 -12.06 -17.14
N GLU A 121 8.01 -12.29 -18.43
CA GLU A 121 9.35 -12.60 -18.94
C GLU A 121 10.37 -11.47 -18.73
N GLN A 122 9.94 -10.22 -18.89
CA GLN A 122 10.81 -9.08 -18.61
C GLN A 122 11.13 -8.96 -17.11
N LEU A 123 10.18 -9.30 -16.23
CA LEU A 123 10.33 -9.22 -14.78
C LEU A 123 11.12 -10.38 -14.18
N SER A 124 11.06 -11.58 -14.78
CA SER A 124 11.87 -12.73 -14.33
C SER A 124 13.37 -12.47 -14.45
N ASN A 125 13.78 -11.59 -15.36
CA ASN A 125 15.17 -11.15 -15.53
C ASN A 125 15.65 -10.20 -14.40
N PHE A 126 14.76 -9.66 -13.58
CA PHE A 126 15.12 -8.76 -12.48
C PHE A 126 15.02 -9.47 -11.13
N ASP A 127 16.02 -9.27 -10.27
CA ASP A 127 15.96 -9.71 -8.87
C ASP A 127 15.07 -8.79 -8.03
N VAL A 128 13.74 -8.91 -8.22
CA VAL A 128 12.74 -8.10 -7.50
C VAL A 128 12.85 -8.29 -5.98
N LEU A 129 13.24 -9.48 -5.51
CA LEU A 129 13.45 -9.77 -4.10
C LEU A 129 14.66 -9.03 -3.53
N GLY A 130 15.79 -9.04 -4.24
CA GLY A 130 16.96 -8.25 -3.89
C GLY A 130 16.66 -6.75 -3.88
N LEU A 131 15.89 -6.26 -4.85
CA LEU A 131 15.44 -4.86 -4.89
C LEU A 131 14.58 -4.50 -3.66
N LEU A 132 13.65 -5.39 -3.27
CA LEU A 132 12.81 -5.19 -2.10
C LEU A 132 13.63 -5.15 -0.81
N LYS A 133 14.50 -6.15 -0.58
CA LYS A 133 15.36 -6.23 0.60
C LYS A 133 16.26 -4.99 0.71
N ASN A 134 16.84 -4.57 -0.40
CA ASN A 134 17.70 -3.38 -0.45
C ASN A 134 16.94 -2.07 -0.15
N GLU A 135 15.67 -1.95 -0.55
CA GLU A 135 14.87 -0.78 -0.18
C GLU A 135 14.43 -0.82 1.30
N LEU A 136 14.13 -1.99 1.85
CA LEU A 136 13.73 -2.17 3.26
C LEU A 136 14.88 -1.95 4.26
N GLN A 137 16.13 -2.14 3.83
CA GLN A 137 17.33 -1.85 4.62
C GLN A 137 17.62 -0.36 4.75
N LYS A 138 17.04 0.49 3.91
CA LYS A 138 17.26 1.95 3.98
C LYS A 138 16.51 2.56 5.16
N THR A 139 17.13 3.57 5.77
CA THR A 139 16.53 4.39 6.83
C THR A 139 15.34 5.22 6.33
N ASN A 140 15.37 5.66 5.07
CA ASN A 140 14.31 6.42 4.42
C ASN A 140 13.85 5.72 3.13
N ILE A 141 12.65 5.12 3.18
CA ILE A 141 12.11 4.38 2.04
C ILE A 141 11.51 5.34 1.01
N HIS A 142 11.90 5.15 -0.26
CA HIS A 142 11.29 5.85 -1.37
C HIS A 142 9.94 5.20 -1.73
N THR A 143 8.85 5.83 -1.28
CA THR A 143 7.48 5.33 -1.49
C THR A 143 7.13 5.07 -2.97
N SER A 144 7.68 5.85 -3.91
CA SER A 144 7.49 5.65 -5.36
C SER A 144 8.12 4.36 -5.86
N THR A 145 9.36 4.09 -5.45
CA THR A 145 10.11 2.87 -5.83
C THR A 145 9.45 1.65 -5.19
N LEU A 146 9.06 1.75 -3.93
CA LEU A 146 8.38 0.69 -3.21
C LEU A 146 7.02 0.34 -3.84
N LYS A 147 6.17 1.33 -4.18
CA LYS A 147 4.91 1.09 -4.90
C LYS A 147 5.11 0.33 -6.20
N ARG A 148 6.23 0.58 -6.88
CA ARG A 148 6.56 -0.10 -8.14
C ARG A 148 7.07 -1.52 -7.93
N ILE A 149 7.96 -1.73 -6.96
CA ILE A 149 8.41 -3.06 -6.55
C ILE A 149 7.20 -3.90 -6.14
N LEU A 150 6.32 -3.34 -5.32
CA LEU A 150 5.07 -3.96 -4.90
C LEU A 150 4.20 -4.42 -6.09
N LYS A 151 4.03 -3.56 -7.11
CA LYS A 151 3.33 -3.96 -8.34
C LYS A 151 4.05 -5.04 -9.14
N ALA A 152 5.38 -5.06 -9.13
CA ALA A 152 6.14 -6.11 -9.82
C ALA A 152 6.00 -7.48 -9.15
N ILE A 153 5.76 -7.53 -7.83
CA ILE A 153 5.55 -8.79 -7.10
C ILE A 153 4.28 -9.53 -7.59
N GLU A 154 3.29 -8.81 -8.11
CA GLU A 154 2.07 -9.40 -8.72
C GLU A 154 2.43 -10.36 -9.86
N PHE A 155 3.53 -10.12 -10.58
CA PHE A 155 3.94 -10.89 -11.77
C PHE A 155 5.02 -11.94 -11.49
N LEU A 156 5.47 -12.11 -10.24
CA LEU A 156 6.48 -13.11 -9.89
C LEU A 156 5.89 -14.53 -9.84
N ASP A 157 6.73 -15.56 -9.99
CA ASP A 157 6.33 -16.95 -9.78
C ASP A 157 6.00 -17.25 -8.29
N GLN A 158 5.31 -18.38 -8.02
CA GLN A 158 4.70 -18.68 -6.72
C GLN A 158 5.65 -18.63 -5.52
N GLU A 159 6.83 -19.25 -5.63
CA GLU A 159 7.84 -19.32 -4.56
C GLU A 159 8.46 -17.95 -4.20
N PRO A 160 9.09 -17.21 -5.15
CA PRO A 160 9.69 -15.92 -4.82
C PRO A 160 8.67 -14.90 -4.33
N ARG A 161 7.43 -14.99 -4.81
CA ARG A 161 6.31 -14.17 -4.38
C ARG A 161 5.90 -14.42 -2.93
N GLY A 162 5.81 -15.69 -2.50
CA GLY A 162 5.54 -16.04 -1.10
C GLY A 162 6.60 -15.49 -0.15
N ALA A 163 7.88 -15.67 -0.49
CA ALA A 163 8.99 -15.11 0.27
C ALA A 163 8.97 -13.57 0.33
N ALA A 164 8.57 -12.91 -0.76
CA ALA A 164 8.41 -11.45 -0.80
C ALA A 164 7.33 -10.98 0.18
N MET A 165 6.19 -11.69 0.26
CA MET A 165 5.09 -11.35 1.16
C MET A 165 5.49 -11.44 2.62
N ILE A 166 6.18 -12.51 3.02
CA ILE A 166 6.69 -12.68 4.39
C ILE A 166 7.65 -11.53 4.73
N THR A 167 8.59 -11.23 3.83
CA THR A 167 9.56 -10.12 4.03
C THR A 167 8.86 -8.77 4.22
N LEU A 168 7.75 -8.52 3.52
CA LEU A 168 6.95 -7.31 3.68
C LEU A 168 6.26 -7.29 5.05
N LEU A 169 5.69 -8.41 5.48
CA LEU A 169 5.01 -8.52 6.78
C LEU A 169 5.95 -8.41 7.98
N GLU A 170 7.21 -8.83 7.83
CA GLU A 170 8.25 -8.66 8.85
C GLU A 170 8.66 -7.19 9.04
N ASN A 171 8.52 -6.35 8.00
CA ASN A 171 8.97 -4.96 7.99
C ASN A 171 7.81 -3.95 7.96
N LEU A 172 6.63 -4.32 8.47
CA LEU A 172 5.42 -3.47 8.41
C LEU A 172 5.63 -2.08 9.00
N ASP A 173 6.39 -1.96 10.10
CA ASP A 173 6.66 -0.67 10.75
C ASP A 173 7.25 0.37 9.79
N LYS A 174 8.13 -0.07 8.89
CA LYS A 174 8.75 0.81 7.90
C LYS A 174 7.83 1.07 6.69
N LEU A 175 6.84 0.21 6.48
CA LEU A 175 5.93 0.22 5.33
C LEU A 175 4.63 0.98 5.58
N PHE A 176 4.49 1.63 6.73
CA PHE A 176 3.29 2.37 7.12
C PHE A 176 2.69 3.26 6.00
N PRO A 177 3.47 4.07 5.23
CA PRO A 177 2.92 4.93 4.17
C PRO A 177 2.28 4.19 2.99
N VAL A 178 2.56 2.89 2.83
CA VAL A 178 2.03 2.06 1.74
C VAL A 178 1.31 0.81 2.24
N PHE A 179 1.01 0.74 3.54
CA PHE A 179 0.40 -0.43 4.18
C PHE A 179 -0.83 -0.93 3.42
N SER A 180 -1.73 -0.01 3.07
CA SER A 180 -2.96 -0.33 2.33
C SER A 180 -2.67 -1.02 0.98
N LEU A 181 -1.61 -0.59 0.27
CA LEU A 181 -1.21 -1.20 -1.00
C LEU A 181 -0.63 -2.60 -0.79
N VAL A 182 0.16 -2.81 0.28
CA VAL A 182 0.69 -4.13 0.65
C VAL A 182 -0.48 -5.10 0.86
N MET A 183 -1.48 -4.71 1.65
CA MET A 183 -2.66 -5.55 1.92
C MET A 183 -3.50 -5.82 0.66
N ILE A 184 -3.64 -4.85 -0.25
CA ILE A 184 -4.31 -5.08 -1.55
C ILE A 184 -3.59 -6.15 -2.37
N ILE A 185 -2.26 -6.09 -2.45
CA ILE A 185 -1.48 -7.06 -3.23
C ILE A 185 -1.54 -8.43 -2.59
N ILE A 186 -1.39 -8.50 -1.26
CA ILE A 186 -1.60 -9.74 -0.51
C ILE A 186 -2.97 -10.35 -0.86
N SER A 187 -4.04 -9.57 -0.79
CA SER A 187 -5.39 -10.06 -1.09
C SER A 187 -5.57 -10.54 -2.53
N LYS A 188 -4.89 -9.93 -3.51
CA LYS A 188 -4.96 -10.37 -4.91
C LYS A 188 -4.22 -11.69 -5.14
N VAL A 189 -3.04 -11.79 -4.54
CA VAL A 189 -2.09 -12.86 -4.81
C VAL A 189 -2.33 -14.08 -3.90
N PHE A 190 -3.14 -13.91 -2.84
CA PHE A 190 -3.42 -14.93 -1.83
C PHE A 190 -3.77 -16.31 -2.40
N ASP A 191 -4.65 -16.35 -3.40
CA ASP A 191 -5.16 -17.60 -4.00
C ASP A 191 -4.08 -18.35 -4.81
N GLU A 192 -3.00 -17.67 -5.19
CA GLU A 192 -1.88 -18.22 -5.97
C GLU A 192 -0.69 -18.65 -5.10
N LEU A 193 -0.76 -18.44 -3.77
CA LEU A 193 0.29 -18.82 -2.82
C LEU A 193 0.16 -20.29 -2.39
N THR A 194 1.27 -20.89 -1.94
CA THR A 194 1.24 -22.23 -1.32
C THR A 194 0.52 -22.18 0.04
N HIS A 195 -0.09 -23.29 0.45
CA HIS A 195 -0.83 -23.36 1.73
C HIS A 195 0.02 -22.98 2.95
N ILE A 196 1.33 -23.26 2.93
CA ILE A 196 2.25 -22.89 4.01
C ILE A 196 2.38 -21.36 4.10
N HIS A 197 2.58 -20.69 2.96
CA HIS A 197 2.68 -19.23 2.92
C HIS A 197 1.37 -18.54 3.24
N GLN A 198 0.22 -19.12 2.85
CA GLN A 198 -1.09 -18.60 3.22
C GLN A 198 -1.30 -18.61 4.73
N GLU A 199 -0.94 -19.70 5.40
CA GLU A 199 -1.12 -19.83 6.86
C GLU A 199 -0.20 -18.89 7.63
N ASP A 200 1.08 -18.83 7.28
CA ASP A 200 2.05 -17.93 7.91
C ASP A 200 1.65 -16.44 7.77
N LEU A 201 1.18 -16.08 6.58
CA LEU A 201 0.66 -14.75 6.29
C LEU A 201 -0.57 -14.41 7.15
N LEU A 202 -1.55 -15.32 7.22
CA LEU A 202 -2.75 -15.12 8.03
C LEU A 202 -2.41 -15.06 9.52
N GLN A 203 -1.55 -15.95 10.01
CA GLN A 203 -1.10 -15.94 11.40
C GLN A 203 -0.49 -14.58 11.76
N ARG A 204 0.36 -14.02 10.91
CA ARG A 204 0.97 -12.71 11.14
C ARG A 204 -0.06 -11.58 11.15
N VAL A 205 -1.02 -11.60 10.22
CA VAL A 205 -2.12 -10.63 10.17
C VAL A 205 -3.01 -10.74 11.41
N ARG A 206 -3.29 -11.96 11.89
CA ARG A 206 -4.04 -12.21 13.13
C ARG A 206 -3.29 -11.66 14.35
N CYS A 207 -1.97 -11.80 14.42
CA CYS A 207 -1.17 -11.21 15.50
C CYS A 207 -1.33 -9.69 15.58
N LEU A 208 -1.37 -8.96 14.44
CA LEU A 208 -1.58 -7.51 14.43
C LEU A 208 -2.90 -7.09 15.13
N ILE A 209 -3.94 -7.92 14.99
CA ILE A 209 -5.26 -7.68 15.59
C ILE A 209 -5.24 -8.06 17.07
N LYS A 210 -4.69 -9.24 17.41
CA LYS A 210 -4.64 -9.74 18.79
C LYS A 210 -3.77 -8.85 19.70
N GLU A 211 -2.68 -8.31 19.17
CA GLU A 211 -1.76 -7.43 19.91
C GLU A 211 -2.23 -5.95 19.96
N ASN A 212 -3.37 -5.61 19.34
CA ASN A 212 -3.86 -4.23 19.20
C ASN A 212 -2.82 -3.27 18.60
N ASP A 213 -2.12 -3.72 17.57
CA ASP A 213 -1.09 -2.94 16.87
C ASP A 213 -1.67 -1.61 16.34
N TYR A 214 -0.87 -0.54 16.37
CA TYR A 214 -1.23 0.78 15.85
C TYR A 214 -1.65 0.74 14.37
N HIS A 215 -1.14 -0.22 13.59
CA HIS A 215 -1.57 -0.44 12.21
C HIS A 215 -3.05 -0.83 12.11
N ALA A 216 -3.53 -1.68 13.02
CA ALA A 216 -4.90 -2.19 13.04
C ALA A 216 -5.90 -1.20 13.65
N GLN A 217 -5.43 -0.18 14.37
CA GLN A 217 -6.30 0.87 14.92
C GLN A 217 -6.80 1.86 13.86
N ILE A 218 -6.15 1.93 12.70
CA ILE A 218 -6.52 2.83 11.62
C ILE A 218 -7.60 2.17 10.77
N ASP A 219 -8.81 2.75 10.74
CA ASP A 219 -9.96 2.28 9.98
C ASP A 219 -9.63 1.86 8.54
N LEU A 220 -8.87 2.70 7.81
CA LEU A 220 -8.52 2.42 6.42
C LEU A 220 -7.66 1.16 6.29
N ASN A 221 -6.69 0.97 7.19
CA ASN A 221 -5.81 -0.19 7.18
C ASN A 221 -6.59 -1.44 7.58
N LEU A 222 -7.42 -1.32 8.61
CA LEU A 222 -8.28 -2.38 9.11
C LEU A 222 -9.25 -2.87 8.03
N HIS A 223 -9.79 -1.97 7.19
CA HIS A 223 -10.61 -2.33 6.03
C HIS A 223 -9.89 -3.30 5.08
N PHE A 224 -8.60 -3.05 4.78
CA PHE A 224 -7.82 -3.94 3.93
C PHE A 224 -7.38 -5.22 4.64
N ILE A 225 -7.15 -5.17 5.95
CA ILE A 225 -6.90 -6.37 6.76
C ILE A 225 -8.10 -7.33 6.71
N VAL A 226 -9.32 -6.82 6.88
CA VAL A 226 -10.56 -7.62 6.79
C VAL A 226 -10.68 -8.31 5.43
N ARG A 227 -10.30 -7.62 4.34
CA ARG A 227 -10.28 -8.23 3.00
C ARG A 227 -9.30 -9.39 2.89
N VAL A 228 -8.12 -9.28 3.49
CA VAL A 228 -7.16 -10.39 3.52
C VAL A 228 -7.70 -11.56 4.32
N LEU A 229 -8.25 -11.30 5.52
CA LEU A 229 -8.85 -12.35 6.35
C LEU A 229 -10.03 -13.05 5.65
N SER A 230 -10.82 -12.31 4.86
CA SER A 230 -12.00 -12.83 4.17
C SER A 230 -11.72 -13.94 3.15
N LYS A 231 -10.45 -14.12 2.76
CA LYS A 231 -10.03 -15.08 1.74
C LYS A 231 -10.06 -16.54 2.18
N LYS A 232 -9.84 -16.82 3.46
CA LYS A 232 -9.84 -18.19 3.99
C LYS A 232 -10.82 -18.28 5.16
N ASN A 233 -11.79 -19.18 5.03
CA ASN A 233 -12.63 -19.56 6.15
C ASN A 233 -11.80 -20.41 7.13
N ASP A 234 -11.63 -19.88 8.34
CA ASP A 234 -10.83 -20.46 9.41
C ASP A 234 -11.38 -19.94 10.75
N ASP A 235 -11.40 -20.79 11.78
CA ASP A 235 -11.98 -20.48 13.09
C ASP A 235 -11.26 -19.29 13.75
N GLU A 236 -9.92 -19.21 13.59
CA GLU A 236 -9.14 -18.09 14.10
C GLU A 236 -9.44 -16.77 13.36
N ASN A 237 -9.79 -16.85 12.07
CA ASN A 237 -10.18 -15.68 11.29
C ASN A 237 -11.58 -15.21 11.71
N GLU A 238 -12.51 -16.13 11.96
CA GLU A 238 -13.85 -15.82 12.51
C GLU A 238 -13.71 -15.03 13.82
N GLU A 239 -12.90 -15.52 14.77
CA GLU A 239 -12.68 -14.85 16.05
C GLU A 239 -12.17 -13.42 15.88
N CYS A 240 -11.18 -13.22 14.99
CA CYS A 240 -10.63 -11.91 14.70
C CYS A 240 -11.68 -10.96 14.09
N LEU A 241 -12.49 -11.43 13.14
CA LEU A 241 -13.54 -10.63 12.51
C LEU A 241 -14.65 -10.26 13.52
N VAL A 242 -15.02 -11.17 14.44
CA VAL A 242 -15.98 -10.89 15.51
C VAL A 242 -15.43 -9.82 16.45
N GLN A 243 -14.15 -9.89 16.84
CA GLN A 243 -13.50 -8.87 17.66
C GLN A 243 -13.50 -7.51 16.96
N ILE A 244 -13.15 -7.47 15.67
CA ILE A 244 -13.18 -6.26 14.86
C ILE A 244 -14.59 -5.66 14.79
N TYR A 245 -15.61 -6.49 14.52
CA TYR A 245 -17.00 -6.04 14.39
C TYR A 245 -17.52 -5.37 15.67
N ARG A 246 -17.13 -5.91 16.84
CA ARG A 246 -17.51 -5.36 18.15
C ARG A 246 -16.83 -4.01 18.45
N ASN A 247 -15.57 -3.86 18.08
CA ASN A 247 -14.76 -2.70 18.45
C ASN A 247 -14.91 -1.52 17.46
N THR A 248 -15.20 -1.81 16.20
CA THR A 248 -15.22 -0.83 15.12
C THR A 248 -16.51 0.00 15.15
N GLN A 249 -16.42 1.30 14.86
CA GLN A 249 -17.59 2.17 14.63
C GLN A 249 -17.87 2.44 13.15
N ASN A 250 -16.93 2.11 12.28
CA ASN A 250 -17.02 2.33 10.85
C ASN A 250 -18.03 1.39 10.17
N GLU A 251 -19.03 1.97 9.52
CA GLU A 251 -20.12 1.26 8.84
C GLU A 251 -19.64 0.41 7.66
N ALA A 252 -18.60 0.85 6.94
CA ALA A 252 -18.09 0.15 5.76
C ALA A 252 -17.42 -1.19 6.13
N ILE A 253 -16.67 -1.18 7.23
CA ILE A 253 -15.97 -2.35 7.75
C ILE A 253 -16.99 -3.37 8.27
N LYS A 254 -17.98 -2.90 9.04
CA LYS A 254 -19.09 -3.76 9.52
C LYS A 254 -19.85 -4.40 8.37
N ARG A 255 -20.13 -3.63 7.31
CA ARG A 255 -20.73 -4.17 6.08
C ARG A 255 -19.89 -5.29 5.48
N ASP A 256 -18.59 -5.08 5.30
CA ASP A 256 -17.71 -6.08 4.66
C ASP A 256 -17.65 -7.36 5.52
N ILE A 257 -17.60 -7.23 6.85
CA ILE A 257 -17.64 -8.38 7.77
C ILE A 257 -18.96 -9.16 7.66
N ILE A 258 -20.11 -8.47 7.66
CA ILE A 258 -21.42 -9.11 7.53
C ILE A 258 -21.49 -9.96 6.26
N LEU A 259 -20.98 -9.39 5.18
CA LEU A 259 -20.93 -10.06 3.89
C LEU A 259 -19.98 -11.26 3.91
N THR A 260 -18.77 -11.12 4.48
CA THR A 260 -17.80 -12.22 4.64
C THR A 260 -18.37 -13.37 5.44
N MET A 261 -18.95 -13.11 6.62
CA MET A 261 -19.55 -14.15 7.47
C MET A 261 -20.70 -14.87 6.76
N SER A 262 -21.48 -14.14 5.96
CA SER A 262 -22.57 -14.73 5.17
C SER A 262 -22.07 -15.62 4.04
N MET A 263 -20.93 -15.30 3.43
CA MET A 263 -20.29 -16.12 2.39
C MET A 263 -19.71 -17.41 2.97
N TRP A 264 -19.12 -17.34 4.16
CA TRP A 264 -18.57 -18.49 4.86
C TRP A 264 -19.64 -19.42 5.44
N GLY A 265 -20.89 -18.97 5.53
CA GLY A 265 -22.02 -19.79 5.97
C GLY A 265 -22.20 -19.86 7.49
N HIS A 266 -21.64 -18.92 8.26
CA HIS A 266 -21.83 -18.81 9.72
C HIS A 266 -23.24 -18.31 10.04
N SER A 267 -24.24 -19.17 9.85
CA SER A 267 -25.67 -18.85 10.02
C SER A 267 -26.01 -18.45 11.45
N HIS A 268 -25.32 -18.99 12.46
CA HIS A 268 -25.48 -18.62 13.87
C HIS A 268 -25.23 -17.13 14.09
N TRP A 269 -24.11 -16.62 13.55
CA TRP A 269 -23.71 -15.23 13.74
C TRP A 269 -24.60 -14.27 12.95
N VAL A 270 -24.97 -14.63 11.71
CA VAL A 270 -25.88 -13.83 10.89
C VAL A 270 -27.29 -13.78 11.51
N SER A 271 -27.76 -14.88 12.11
CA SER A 271 -29.05 -14.90 12.83
C SER A 271 -29.05 -13.98 14.07
N ASP A 272 -27.93 -13.85 14.78
CA ASP A 272 -27.82 -12.91 15.89
C ASP A 272 -27.95 -11.44 15.42
N ILE A 273 -27.31 -11.08 14.31
CA ILE A 273 -27.42 -9.74 13.71
C ILE A 273 -28.86 -9.43 13.27
N LYS A 274 -29.60 -10.44 12.78
CA LYS A 274 -31.02 -10.30 12.41
C LYS A 274 -31.84 -9.70 13.56
N ASN A 275 -31.59 -10.12 14.79
CA ASN A 275 -32.34 -9.67 15.96
C ASN A 275 -32.11 -8.17 16.24
N ASN A 276 -30.94 -7.64 15.86
CA ASN A 276 -30.57 -6.24 16.02
C ASN A 276 -30.78 -5.40 14.74
N TYR A 277 -31.44 -5.94 13.72
CA TYR A 277 -31.57 -5.31 12.39
C TYR A 277 -32.09 -3.87 12.41
N ILE A 278 -33.05 -3.56 13.30
CA ILE A 278 -33.66 -2.23 13.40
C ILE A 278 -32.60 -1.16 13.74
N ASN A 279 -31.62 -1.52 14.58
CA ASN A 279 -30.56 -0.63 15.08
C ASN A 279 -29.34 -0.54 14.15
N LEU A 280 -29.30 -1.32 13.06
CA LEU A 280 -28.20 -1.30 12.11
C LEU A 280 -28.17 -0.01 11.29
N SER A 281 -26.97 0.40 10.88
CA SER A 281 -26.77 1.52 9.96
C SER A 281 -27.35 1.21 8.56
N PRO A 282 -27.63 2.21 7.71
CA PRO A 282 -28.14 1.97 6.37
C PRO A 282 -27.22 1.08 5.51
N TRP A 283 -25.91 1.15 5.70
CA TRP A 283 -24.94 0.31 4.99
C TRP A 283 -24.96 -1.14 5.48
N GLU A 284 -25.06 -1.34 6.79
CA GLU A 284 -25.21 -2.66 7.40
C GLU A 284 -26.55 -3.31 7.05
N LYS A 285 -27.64 -2.54 7.02
CA LYS A 285 -28.97 -3.04 6.61
C LYS A 285 -28.95 -3.59 5.18
N ARG A 286 -28.31 -2.87 4.26
CA ARG A 286 -28.13 -3.31 2.86
C ARG A 286 -27.29 -4.58 2.79
N ALA A 287 -26.20 -4.65 3.56
CA ALA A 287 -25.35 -5.84 3.65
C ALA A 287 -26.15 -7.04 4.19
N PHE A 288 -26.94 -6.82 5.24
CA PHE A 288 -27.75 -7.84 5.87
C PHE A 288 -28.85 -8.36 4.95
N VAL A 289 -29.47 -7.51 4.13
CA VAL A 289 -30.45 -7.96 3.11
C VAL A 289 -29.83 -8.99 2.17
N ILE A 290 -28.57 -8.78 1.75
CA ILE A 290 -27.82 -9.76 0.95
C ILE A 290 -27.48 -11.00 1.79
N ALA A 291 -26.95 -10.80 2.99
CA ALA A 291 -26.59 -11.89 3.90
C ALA A 291 -27.78 -12.78 4.27
N SER A 292 -29.00 -12.25 4.34
CA SER A 292 -30.20 -13.00 4.69
C SER A 292 -30.46 -14.19 3.75
N TYR A 293 -29.90 -14.18 2.53
CA TYR A 293 -30.01 -15.32 1.61
C TYR A 293 -29.20 -16.54 2.07
N SER A 294 -28.18 -16.38 2.93
CA SER A 294 -27.44 -17.51 3.54
C SER A 294 -28.26 -18.23 4.62
N LEU A 295 -29.28 -17.58 5.19
CA LEU A 295 -30.16 -18.14 6.23
C LEU A 295 -31.30 -19.02 5.66
N PHE A 296 -31.30 -19.32 4.36
CA PHE A 296 -32.29 -20.14 3.67
C PHE A 296 -33.75 -19.78 4.04
N ASP A 297 -34.45 -20.67 4.76
CA ASP A 297 -35.87 -20.55 5.09
C ASP A 297 -36.16 -19.45 6.12
N GLU A 298 -35.33 -19.37 7.17
CA GLU A 298 -35.39 -18.31 8.17
C GLU A 298 -35.23 -16.92 7.51
N GLY A 299 -34.27 -16.81 6.60
CA GLY A 299 -34.04 -15.59 5.83
C GLY A 299 -35.20 -15.23 4.92
N LYS A 300 -35.86 -16.22 4.30
CA LYS A 300 -37.02 -16.00 3.42
C LYS A 300 -38.20 -15.44 4.21
N HIS A 301 -38.55 -16.07 5.34
CA HIS A 301 -39.62 -15.59 6.21
C HIS A 301 -39.34 -14.19 6.75
N TRP A 302 -38.09 -13.92 7.17
CA TRP A 302 -37.68 -12.60 7.62
C TRP A 302 -37.86 -11.54 6.51
N ARG A 303 -37.36 -11.82 5.30
CA ARG A 303 -37.48 -10.91 4.14
C ARG A 303 -38.93 -10.63 3.78
N GLU A 304 -39.83 -11.62 3.87
CA GLU A 304 -41.26 -11.47 3.59
C GLU A 304 -41.96 -10.59 4.61
N HIS A 305 -41.60 -10.74 5.90
CA HIS A 305 -42.18 -9.95 6.98
C HIS A 305 -41.69 -8.49 6.99
N THR A 306 -40.42 -8.24 6.60
CA THR A 306 -39.82 -6.89 6.62
C THR A 306 -39.99 -6.08 5.33
N LYS A 307 -40.60 -6.63 4.25
CA LYS A 307 -40.74 -5.93 2.95
C LYS A 307 -41.35 -4.54 3.06
N GLY A 308 -42.30 -4.33 3.98
CA GLY A 308 -42.98 -3.05 4.17
C GLY A 308 -42.12 -1.95 4.79
N HIS A 309 -40.99 -2.31 5.42
CA HIS A 309 -40.09 -1.37 6.10
C HIS A 309 -38.85 -1.04 5.25
N PHE A 310 -38.68 -1.68 4.10
CA PHE A 310 -37.53 -1.46 3.23
C PHE A 310 -37.66 -0.14 2.47
N SER A 311 -36.58 0.61 2.47
CA SER A 311 -36.38 1.73 1.55
C SER A 311 -36.33 1.23 0.08
N PRO A 312 -36.60 2.11 -0.90
CA PRO A 312 -36.49 1.75 -2.32
C PRO A 312 -35.13 1.16 -2.70
N ILE A 313 -34.06 1.58 -2.03
CA ILE A 313 -32.71 1.07 -2.24
C ILE A 313 -32.56 -0.36 -1.70
N GLU A 314 -33.09 -0.67 -0.52
CA GLU A 314 -33.03 -2.02 0.05
C GLU A 314 -33.83 -3.03 -0.77
N LEU A 315 -34.96 -2.60 -1.36
CA LEU A 315 -35.70 -3.40 -2.34
C LEU A 315 -34.84 -3.72 -3.57
N PHE A 316 -34.12 -2.72 -4.10
CA PHE A 316 -33.19 -2.95 -5.21
C PHE A 316 -32.07 -3.95 -4.84
N TYR A 317 -31.47 -3.82 -3.66
CA TYR A 317 -30.45 -4.77 -3.17
C TYR A 317 -31.02 -6.20 -3.03
N ARG A 318 -32.25 -6.34 -2.51
CA ARG A 318 -32.94 -7.62 -2.41
C ARG A 318 -33.14 -8.26 -3.77
N ASP A 319 -33.64 -7.50 -4.73
CA ASP A 319 -33.97 -7.99 -6.08
C ASP A 319 -32.71 -8.37 -6.85
N TRP A 320 -31.66 -7.56 -6.72
CA TRP A 320 -30.34 -7.86 -7.26
C TRP A 320 -29.73 -9.13 -6.65
N ALA A 321 -29.82 -9.31 -5.33
CA ALA A 321 -29.35 -10.50 -4.65
C ALA A 321 -30.17 -11.75 -5.06
N ALA A 322 -31.48 -11.62 -5.20
CA ALA A 322 -32.36 -12.71 -5.66
C ALA A 322 -31.95 -13.23 -7.05
N ASP A 323 -31.73 -12.32 -8.01
CA ASP A 323 -31.32 -12.66 -9.38
C ASP A 323 -29.95 -13.37 -9.40
N ARG A 324 -29.00 -12.94 -8.56
CA ARG A 324 -27.68 -13.59 -8.48
C ARG A 324 -27.70 -14.97 -7.83
N VAL A 325 -28.48 -15.14 -6.76
CA VAL A 325 -28.64 -16.45 -6.11
C VAL A 325 -29.27 -17.45 -7.09
N GLN A 326 -30.22 -17.01 -7.93
CA GLN A 326 -30.83 -17.84 -8.97
C GLN A 326 -29.88 -18.17 -10.13
N ARG A 327 -29.01 -17.23 -10.55
CA ARG A 327 -28.10 -17.43 -11.69
C ARG A 327 -26.82 -18.20 -11.38
N LYS A 328 -26.24 -18.04 -10.19
CA LYS A 328 -24.90 -18.59 -9.85
C LYS A 328 -24.90 -19.71 -8.82
N GLY A 329 -26.06 -20.14 -8.33
CA GLY A 329 -26.16 -21.27 -7.38
C GLY A 329 -25.58 -20.98 -5.99
N GLY A 330 -25.35 -19.71 -5.62
CA GLY A 330 -24.84 -19.34 -4.29
C GLY A 330 -24.29 -17.91 -4.18
N LEU A 331 -23.95 -17.51 -2.95
CA LEU A 331 -23.40 -16.18 -2.60
C LEU A 331 -21.95 -15.95 -3.08
N GLY A 332 -21.23 -16.99 -3.49
CA GLY A 332 -19.80 -16.88 -3.89
C GLY A 332 -19.52 -16.03 -5.13
N GLY A 333 -20.55 -15.62 -5.88
CA GLY A 333 -20.40 -14.75 -7.05
C GLY A 333 -20.91 -13.32 -6.85
N ILE A 334 -21.17 -12.90 -5.61
CA ILE A 334 -21.84 -11.63 -5.25
C ILE A 334 -20.84 -10.53 -4.82
N ILE A 335 -19.58 -10.87 -4.51
CA ILE A 335 -18.58 -9.93 -3.98
C ILE A 335 -17.30 -9.98 -4.78
#